data_AF-A0A2T1DL47-F1
#
_entry.id   AF-A0A2T1DL47-F1
#
_cell.length_a   1.000
_cell.length_b   1.000
_cell.length_c   1.000
_cell.angle_alpha   90.00
_cell.angle_beta   90.00
_cell.angle_gamma   90.00
#
_symmetry.space_group_name_H-M   'P 1'
#
loop_
_entity.id
_entity.type
_entity.pdbx_description
1 polymer ?
#
loop_
_entity_poly.entity_id
_entity_poly.type
_entity_poly.pdbx_seq_one_letter_code
_entity_poly.pdbx_strand_id
1 'polypeptide(L)'
;MNLKSFTISAMLLTIGAAIPAQAENLDHVQQLIATKQCQSCDLSGAGLVLARLTGANLNQANLAGANLSQAVLSGANLSGANLAGASLYGADLSGAKLAGADLSGADLRGAFLSGADLTGVQMTNAALQGAIGLPPTVGDPEDFYRWALDATKQHNYEKAIAHFNQVIIRKSDHAMAYFGRAIARLELGDKDGAVQDSEFASTLFSQQGQKENAEAAQKLVQSIKNPPKERKESNGGLGQSLISVVGGLLQLLLFR
;
A
#
# COMPACT_ATOMS: atom_id res chain seq x y z
N MET A 1 13.41 34.38 -72.91
CA MET A 1 12.00 34.62 -72.49
C MET A 1 11.52 33.36 -71.80
N ASN A 2 11.50 33.35 -70.46
CA ASN A 2 10.29 33.41 -69.61
C ASN A 2 9.37 32.19 -69.85
N LEU A 3 9.14 31.27 -68.91
CA LEU A 3 8.49 31.55 -67.63
C LEU A 3 8.68 30.41 -66.59
N LYS A 4 8.69 30.85 -65.33
CA LYS A 4 8.72 30.21 -64.00
C LYS A 4 7.93 28.90 -63.80
N SER A 5 8.46 28.02 -62.94
CA SER A 5 7.71 27.46 -61.79
C SER A 5 8.69 26.82 -60.78
N PHE A 6 8.79 27.40 -59.59
CA PHE A 6 9.48 26.86 -58.42
C PHE A 6 8.47 25.99 -57.66
N THR A 7 8.73 24.70 -57.49
CA THR A 7 8.00 23.86 -56.52
C THR A 7 8.95 23.47 -55.40
N ILE A 8 8.73 24.07 -54.23
CA ILE A 8 9.40 23.73 -52.98
C ILE A 8 8.71 22.48 -52.46
N SER A 9 9.34 21.31 -52.58
CA SER A 9 8.93 20.11 -51.85
C SER A 9 9.36 20.24 -50.40
N ALA A 10 8.46 20.78 -49.56
CA ALA A 10 8.55 20.59 -48.12
C ALA A 10 7.81 19.30 -47.77
N MET A 11 8.54 18.19 -47.63
CA MET A 11 7.98 16.96 -47.07
C MET A 11 8.39 16.90 -45.60
N LEU A 12 7.41 17.08 -44.72
CA LEU A 12 7.54 17.04 -43.27
C LEU A 12 8.10 15.69 -42.82
N LEU A 13 9.26 15.71 -42.16
CA LEU A 13 9.71 14.64 -41.28
C LEU A 13 8.85 14.65 -40.01
N THR A 14 7.88 13.76 -39.94
CA THR A 14 7.24 13.38 -38.67
C THR A 14 7.26 11.86 -38.54
N ILE A 15 8.45 11.29 -38.28
CA ILE A 15 8.51 9.99 -37.64
C ILE A 15 8.31 10.24 -36.15
N GLY A 16 7.06 10.50 -35.78
CA GLY A 16 6.65 10.25 -34.41
C GLY A 16 6.82 8.75 -34.20
N ALA A 17 7.68 8.35 -33.28
CA ALA A 17 7.73 6.96 -32.84
C ALA A 17 6.32 6.60 -32.38
N ALA A 18 5.61 5.82 -33.19
CA ALA A 18 4.39 5.17 -32.75
C ALA A 18 4.83 4.27 -31.60
N ILE A 19 4.58 4.71 -30.37
CA ILE A 19 4.56 3.80 -29.24
C ILE A 19 3.51 2.77 -29.64
N PRO A 20 3.87 1.49 -29.83
CA PRO A 20 2.85 0.49 -30.15
C PRO A 20 1.89 0.48 -28.96
N ALA A 21 0.66 0.96 -29.18
CA ALA A 21 -0.44 0.61 -28.29
C ALA A 21 -0.51 -0.91 -28.35
N GLN A 22 -0.12 -1.60 -27.27
CA GLN A 22 -0.26 -3.06 -27.22
C GLN A 22 -1.76 -3.36 -27.33
N ALA A 23 -2.16 -3.89 -28.48
CA ALA A 23 -3.54 -4.31 -28.70
C ALA A 23 -3.82 -5.54 -27.83
N GLU A 24 -4.96 -5.53 -27.15
CA GLU A 24 -5.41 -6.66 -26.35
C GLU A 24 -5.47 -7.95 -27.20
N ASN A 25 -5.09 -9.08 -26.61
CA ASN A 25 -5.26 -10.39 -27.26
C ASN A 25 -6.74 -10.84 -27.14
N LEU A 26 -7.54 -10.46 -28.14
CA LEU A 26 -8.98 -10.73 -28.15
C LEU A 26 -9.33 -12.23 -28.13
N ASP A 27 -8.49 -13.08 -28.72
CA ASP A 27 -8.72 -14.53 -28.74
C ASP A 27 -8.64 -15.11 -27.33
N HIS A 28 -7.62 -14.73 -26.55
CA HIS A 28 -7.49 -15.14 -25.15
C HIS A 28 -8.56 -14.52 -24.26
N VAL A 29 -8.95 -13.26 -24.49
CA VAL A 29 -10.06 -12.63 -23.75
C VAL A 29 -11.36 -13.40 -23.99
N GLN A 30 -11.68 -13.72 -25.25
CA GLN A 30 -12.87 -14.50 -25.59
C GLN A 30 -12.82 -15.90 -24.99
N GLN A 31 -11.67 -16.58 -25.06
CA GLN A 31 -11.46 -17.88 -24.44
C GLN A 31 -11.72 -17.82 -22.92
N LEU A 32 -11.13 -16.86 -22.21
CA LEU A 32 -11.32 -16.68 -20.78
C LEU A 32 -12.79 -16.43 -20.45
N ILE A 33 -13.45 -15.52 -21.15
CA ILE A 33 -14.84 -15.16 -20.84
C ILE A 33 -15.79 -16.33 -21.08
N ALA A 34 -15.60 -17.07 -22.19
CA ALA A 34 -16.44 -18.19 -22.57
C ALA A 34 -16.22 -19.43 -21.71
N THR A 35 -14.96 -19.75 -21.37
CA THR A 35 -14.60 -21.06 -20.79
C THR A 35 -14.13 -20.99 -19.34
N LYS A 36 -13.74 -19.80 -18.87
CA LYS A 36 -13.00 -19.61 -17.61
C LYS A 36 -11.65 -20.35 -17.56
N GLN A 37 -11.13 -20.81 -18.69
CA GLN A 37 -9.83 -21.49 -18.81
C GLN A 37 -8.88 -20.63 -19.63
N CYS A 38 -7.85 -20.10 -19.00
CA CYS A 38 -6.80 -19.34 -19.67
C CYS A 38 -5.45 -19.48 -18.96
N GLN A 39 -5.00 -20.72 -18.82
CA GLN A 39 -3.67 -21.02 -18.28
C GLN A 39 -2.60 -20.50 -19.25
N SER A 40 -1.61 -19.79 -18.72
CA SER A 40 -0.51 -19.21 -19.51
C SER A 40 -0.95 -18.29 -20.65
N CYS A 41 -2.20 -17.81 -20.65
CA CYS A 41 -2.69 -16.87 -21.64
C CYS A 41 -1.98 -15.52 -21.53
N ASP A 42 -1.81 -14.86 -22.68
CA ASP A 42 -1.53 -13.43 -22.72
C ASP A 42 -2.82 -12.64 -22.67
N LEU A 43 -3.04 -11.95 -21.56
CA LEU A 43 -4.16 -11.05 -21.25
C LEU A 43 -3.60 -9.67 -20.82
N SER A 44 -2.36 -9.35 -21.20
CA SER A 44 -1.76 -8.07 -20.86
C SER A 44 -2.58 -6.91 -21.43
N GLY A 45 -2.77 -5.87 -20.63
CA GLY A 45 -3.59 -4.71 -20.97
C GLY A 45 -5.09 -4.97 -21.13
N ALA A 46 -5.58 -6.19 -20.91
CA ALA A 46 -6.98 -6.53 -21.19
C ALA A 46 -7.99 -5.75 -20.32
N GLY A 47 -9.04 -5.23 -20.94
CA GLY A 47 -10.21 -4.65 -20.30
C GLY A 47 -11.18 -5.70 -19.76
N LEU A 48 -11.05 -6.04 -18.48
CA LEU A 48 -11.84 -7.05 -17.77
C LEU A 48 -12.65 -6.46 -16.60
N VAL A 49 -13.02 -5.18 -16.70
CA VAL A 49 -13.82 -4.47 -15.70
C VAL A 49 -15.14 -5.20 -15.47
N LEU A 50 -15.52 -5.43 -14.20
CA LEU A 50 -16.73 -6.14 -13.81
C LEU A 50 -16.85 -7.59 -14.35
N ALA A 51 -15.76 -8.16 -14.89
CA ALA A 51 -15.79 -9.51 -15.44
C ALA A 51 -16.12 -10.53 -14.35
N ARG A 52 -17.04 -11.45 -14.65
CA ARG A 52 -17.39 -12.57 -13.77
C ARG A 52 -16.45 -13.74 -14.07
N LEU A 53 -15.44 -13.92 -13.23
CA LEU A 53 -14.34 -14.88 -13.37
C LEU A 53 -14.20 -15.79 -12.14
N THR A 54 -15.30 -16.01 -11.41
CA THR A 54 -15.35 -16.94 -10.27
C THR A 54 -14.81 -18.31 -10.67
N GLY A 55 -13.82 -18.82 -9.92
CA GLY A 55 -13.19 -20.10 -10.19
C GLY A 55 -12.38 -20.19 -11.49
N ALA A 56 -12.13 -19.06 -12.18
CA ALA A 56 -11.37 -19.09 -13.43
C ALA A 56 -9.95 -19.59 -13.22
N ASN A 57 -9.45 -20.34 -14.20
CA ASN A 57 -8.12 -20.87 -14.22
C ASN A 57 -7.21 -19.96 -15.05
N LEU A 58 -6.49 -19.09 -14.36
CA LEU A 58 -5.57 -18.07 -14.86
C LEU A 58 -4.13 -18.37 -14.42
N ASN A 59 -3.84 -19.64 -14.12
CA ASN A 59 -2.52 -20.06 -13.66
C ASN A 59 -1.45 -19.64 -14.67
N GLN A 60 -0.42 -18.95 -14.19
CA GLN A 60 0.67 -18.40 -15.01
C GLN A 60 0.23 -17.46 -16.15
N ALA A 61 -0.99 -16.95 -16.13
CA ALA A 61 -1.44 -15.98 -17.13
C ALA A 61 -0.68 -14.66 -17.00
N ASN A 62 -0.43 -14.00 -18.13
CA ASN A 62 0.08 -12.64 -18.17
C ASN A 62 -1.09 -11.66 -18.17
N LEU A 63 -1.33 -10.99 -17.05
CA LEU A 63 -2.35 -9.95 -16.82
C LEU A 63 -1.69 -8.59 -16.54
N ALA A 64 -0.43 -8.39 -16.94
CA ALA A 64 0.28 -7.13 -16.71
C ALA A 64 -0.50 -5.95 -17.29
N GLY A 65 -0.74 -4.92 -16.48
CA GLY A 65 -1.51 -3.73 -16.87
C GLY A 65 -2.99 -3.98 -17.18
N ALA A 66 -3.53 -5.19 -16.98
CA ALA A 66 -4.94 -5.47 -17.22
C ALA A 66 -5.84 -4.66 -16.28
N ASN A 67 -7.02 -4.26 -16.76
CA ASN A 67 -8.02 -3.59 -15.95
C ASN A 67 -9.08 -4.58 -15.47
N LEU A 68 -8.90 -5.10 -14.26
CA LEU A 68 -9.78 -6.04 -13.54
C LEU A 68 -10.62 -5.32 -12.46
N SER A 69 -10.81 -4.00 -12.58
CA SER A 69 -11.54 -3.23 -11.57
C SER A 69 -12.95 -3.81 -11.36
N GLN A 70 -13.31 -4.06 -10.11
CA GLN A 70 -14.57 -4.67 -9.69
C GLN A 70 -14.87 -6.06 -10.33
N ALA A 71 -13.87 -6.74 -10.88
CA ALA A 71 -14.04 -8.10 -11.35
C ALA A 71 -14.31 -9.06 -10.19
N VAL A 72 -15.09 -10.11 -10.46
CA VAL A 72 -15.38 -11.19 -9.50
C VAL A 72 -14.44 -12.35 -9.80
N LEU A 73 -13.37 -12.48 -9.04
CA LEU A 73 -12.31 -13.50 -9.15
C LEU A 73 -12.34 -14.47 -7.97
N SER A 74 -13.47 -14.57 -7.25
CA SER A 74 -13.57 -15.44 -6.07
C SER A 74 -13.23 -16.89 -6.43
N GLY A 75 -12.32 -17.50 -5.67
CA GLY A 75 -11.81 -18.85 -5.91
C GLY A 75 -11.01 -19.05 -7.20
N ALA A 76 -10.67 -17.99 -7.96
CA ALA A 76 -9.88 -18.11 -9.18
C ALA A 76 -8.46 -18.63 -8.88
N ASN A 77 -7.91 -19.41 -9.79
CA ASN A 77 -6.52 -19.85 -9.74
C ASN A 77 -5.63 -18.87 -10.52
N LEU A 78 -4.94 -17.98 -9.81
CA LEU A 78 -3.98 -17.00 -10.32
C LEU A 78 -2.54 -17.36 -9.89
N SER A 79 -2.27 -18.61 -9.48
CA SER A 79 -0.94 -19.02 -9.04
C SER A 79 0.10 -18.74 -10.13
N GLY A 80 1.18 -18.04 -9.77
CA GLY A 80 2.25 -17.63 -10.69
C GLY A 80 1.85 -16.64 -11.78
N ALA A 81 0.66 -16.04 -11.72
CA ALA A 81 0.24 -15.05 -12.72
C ALA A 81 1.05 -13.75 -12.58
N ASN A 82 1.27 -13.08 -13.71
CA ASN A 82 1.83 -11.73 -13.74
C ASN A 82 0.70 -10.70 -13.74
N LEU A 83 0.50 -9.98 -12.64
CA LEU A 83 -0.49 -8.92 -12.47
C LEU A 83 0.20 -7.56 -12.26
N ALA A 84 1.47 -7.41 -12.67
CA ALA A 84 2.23 -6.19 -12.47
C ALA A 84 1.50 -5.00 -13.11
N GLY A 85 1.28 -3.94 -12.32
CA GLY A 85 0.57 -2.73 -12.75
C GLY A 85 -0.92 -2.91 -13.09
N ALA A 86 -1.52 -4.07 -12.81
CA ALA A 86 -2.94 -4.30 -13.08
C ALA A 86 -3.83 -3.47 -12.14
N SER A 87 -5.01 -3.06 -12.62
CA SER A 87 -6.04 -2.46 -11.78
C SER A 87 -6.98 -3.52 -11.24
N LEU A 88 -6.94 -3.77 -9.94
CA LEU A 88 -7.82 -4.67 -9.18
C LEU A 88 -8.72 -3.87 -8.21
N TYR A 89 -8.93 -2.58 -8.48
CA TYR A 89 -9.74 -1.69 -7.63
C TYR A 89 -11.11 -2.30 -7.34
N GLY A 90 -11.41 -2.55 -6.07
CA GLY A 90 -12.67 -3.14 -5.62
C GLY A 90 -12.95 -4.57 -6.12
N ALA A 91 -11.95 -5.28 -6.65
CA ALA A 91 -12.14 -6.65 -7.13
C ALA A 91 -12.38 -7.63 -5.97
N ASP A 92 -13.20 -8.66 -6.21
CA ASP A 92 -13.40 -9.77 -5.27
C ASP A 92 -12.42 -10.91 -5.59
N LEU A 93 -11.36 -11.02 -4.80
CA LEU A 93 -10.35 -12.08 -4.82
C LEU A 93 -10.55 -13.08 -3.66
N SER A 94 -11.72 -13.13 -3.04
CA SER A 94 -11.96 -13.99 -1.88
C SER A 94 -11.71 -15.46 -2.23
N GLY A 95 -10.85 -16.12 -1.44
CA GLY A 95 -10.45 -17.52 -1.68
C GLY A 95 -9.63 -17.76 -2.95
N ALA A 96 -9.17 -16.72 -3.65
CA ALA A 96 -8.34 -16.87 -4.84
C ALA A 96 -6.97 -17.47 -4.50
N LYS A 97 -6.40 -18.27 -5.41
CA LYS A 97 -5.05 -18.81 -5.28
C LYS A 97 -4.08 -17.87 -5.98
N LEU A 98 -3.25 -17.16 -5.22
CA LEU A 98 -2.28 -16.19 -5.75
C LEU A 98 -0.84 -16.62 -5.48
N ALA A 99 -0.59 -17.85 -5.02
CA ALA A 99 0.76 -18.31 -4.69
C ALA A 99 1.78 -18.01 -5.81
N GLY A 100 2.83 -17.26 -5.48
CA GLY A 100 3.88 -16.84 -6.40
C GLY A 100 3.49 -15.83 -7.48
N ALA A 101 2.30 -15.20 -7.40
CA ALA A 101 1.89 -14.17 -8.34
C ALA A 101 2.65 -12.86 -8.13
N ASP A 102 2.80 -12.08 -9.21
CA ASP A 102 3.40 -10.74 -9.16
C ASP A 102 2.32 -9.66 -9.20
N LEU A 103 2.09 -8.97 -8.08
CA LEU A 103 1.18 -7.83 -7.93
C LEU A 103 1.96 -6.50 -7.83
N SER A 104 3.22 -6.46 -8.27
CA SER A 104 4.04 -5.25 -8.15
C SER A 104 3.37 -4.06 -8.85
N GLY A 105 3.18 -2.96 -8.13
CA GLY A 105 2.51 -1.76 -8.63
C GLY A 105 1.01 -1.92 -8.94
N ALA A 106 0.38 -3.05 -8.59
CA ALA A 106 -1.04 -3.26 -8.82
C ALA A 106 -1.91 -2.37 -7.90
N ASP A 107 -3.07 -1.95 -8.40
CA ASP A 107 -4.06 -1.22 -7.61
C ASP A 107 -5.08 -2.19 -7.00
N LEU A 108 -4.91 -2.51 -5.73
CA LEU A 108 -5.78 -3.40 -4.95
C LEU A 108 -6.65 -2.62 -3.96
N ARG A 109 -6.81 -1.29 -4.16
CA ARG A 109 -7.59 -0.48 -3.23
C ARG A 109 -9.03 -0.99 -3.17
N GLY A 110 -9.53 -1.22 -1.95
CA GLY A 110 -10.86 -1.76 -1.72
C GLY A 110 -11.07 -3.22 -2.16
N ALA A 111 -10.03 -3.95 -2.58
CA ALA A 111 -10.16 -5.35 -3.00
C ALA A 111 -10.44 -6.27 -1.80
N PHE A 112 -11.18 -7.36 -2.05
CA PHE A 112 -11.51 -8.37 -1.04
C PHE A 112 -10.61 -9.60 -1.22
N LEU A 113 -9.75 -9.90 -0.25
CA LEU A 113 -8.75 -10.98 -0.28
C LEU A 113 -8.97 -12.01 0.84
N SER A 114 -10.15 -12.01 1.47
CA SER A 114 -10.46 -12.94 2.57
C SER A 114 -10.26 -14.39 2.13
N GLY A 115 -9.35 -15.10 2.81
CA GLY A 115 -9.02 -16.49 2.52
C GLY A 115 -8.20 -16.71 1.23
N ALA A 116 -7.70 -15.65 0.60
CA ALA A 116 -6.80 -15.79 -0.55
C ALA A 116 -5.45 -16.36 -0.11
N ASP A 117 -4.88 -17.25 -0.94
CA ASP A 117 -3.52 -17.76 -0.73
C ASP A 117 -2.51 -16.80 -1.35
N LEU A 118 -1.85 -16.02 -0.49
CA LEU A 118 -0.87 -15.01 -0.86
C LEU A 118 0.59 -15.46 -0.63
N THR A 119 0.82 -16.77 -0.52
CA THR A 119 2.16 -17.32 -0.27
C THR A 119 3.14 -16.93 -1.38
N GLY A 120 4.22 -16.22 -1.03
CA GLY A 120 5.26 -15.83 -1.99
C GLY A 120 4.81 -14.81 -3.05
N VAL A 121 3.68 -14.12 -2.82
CA VAL A 121 3.25 -13.03 -3.70
C VAL A 121 4.20 -11.85 -3.58
N GLN A 122 4.53 -11.24 -4.72
CA GLN A 122 5.24 -9.97 -4.76
C GLN A 122 4.24 -8.81 -4.77
N MET A 123 4.37 -7.87 -3.84
CA MET A 123 3.46 -6.71 -3.73
C MET A 123 4.20 -5.37 -3.71
N THR A 124 5.44 -5.34 -4.20
CA THR A 124 6.26 -4.12 -4.21
C THR A 124 5.48 -2.97 -4.84
N ASN A 125 5.28 -1.88 -4.10
CA ASN A 125 4.51 -0.70 -4.53
C ASN A 125 3.03 -0.94 -4.87
N ALA A 126 2.43 -2.06 -4.44
CA ALA A 126 1.00 -2.27 -4.61
C ALA A 126 0.17 -1.30 -3.74
N ALA A 127 -0.90 -0.74 -4.31
CA ALA A 127 -1.81 0.15 -3.59
C ALA A 127 -2.88 -0.68 -2.87
N LEU A 128 -2.79 -0.81 -1.55
CA LEU A 128 -3.63 -1.71 -0.74
C LEU A 128 -4.63 -0.96 0.16
N GLN A 129 -4.79 0.35 -0.03
CA GLN A 129 -5.65 1.16 0.84
C GLN A 129 -7.08 0.63 0.81
N GLY A 130 -7.60 0.27 1.98
CA GLY A 130 -8.96 -0.28 2.13
C GLY A 130 -9.11 -1.73 1.65
N ALA A 131 -8.05 -2.42 1.24
CA ALA A 131 -8.12 -3.85 0.98
C ALA A 131 -8.51 -4.63 2.26
N ILE A 132 -9.39 -5.61 2.12
CA ILE A 132 -9.95 -6.41 3.22
C ILE A 132 -9.43 -7.84 3.11
N GLY A 133 -9.08 -8.48 4.23
CA GLY A 133 -8.68 -9.89 4.25
C GLY A 133 -7.21 -10.17 3.94
N LEU A 134 -6.37 -9.14 3.86
CA LEU A 134 -4.92 -9.31 3.82
C LEU A 134 -4.42 -10.00 5.10
N PRO A 135 -3.65 -11.09 5.01
CA PRO A 135 -3.03 -11.70 6.16
C PRO A 135 -1.91 -10.79 6.69
N PRO A 136 -1.64 -10.81 8.01
CA PRO A 136 -0.61 -9.99 8.64
C PRO A 136 0.82 -10.38 8.24
N THR A 137 0.99 -11.38 7.39
CA THR A 137 2.28 -11.93 6.97
C THR A 137 2.76 -11.40 5.63
N VAL A 138 1.88 -10.82 4.83
CA VAL A 138 2.16 -10.40 3.46
C VAL A 138 2.55 -8.94 3.44
N GLY A 139 3.77 -8.64 2.99
CA GLY A 139 4.39 -7.31 2.99
C GLY A 139 5.81 -7.35 3.54
N ASP A 140 6.65 -6.44 3.05
CA ASP A 140 7.95 -6.18 3.66
C ASP A 140 7.81 -5.20 4.86
N PRO A 141 8.89 -4.92 5.62
CA PRO A 141 8.80 -3.98 6.75
C PRO A 141 8.32 -2.57 6.36
N GLU A 142 8.63 -2.11 5.14
CA GLU A 142 8.25 -0.78 4.67
C GLU A 142 6.76 -0.72 4.32
N ASP A 143 6.23 -1.79 3.73
CA ASP A 143 4.80 -1.95 3.49
C ASP A 143 4.00 -1.88 4.79
N PHE A 144 4.43 -2.63 5.81
CA PHE A 144 3.79 -2.60 7.13
C PHE A 144 3.91 -1.22 7.78
N TYR A 145 5.04 -0.54 7.63
CA TYR A 145 5.22 0.81 8.17
C TYR A 145 4.24 1.79 7.51
N ARG A 146 4.13 1.77 6.18
CA ARG A 146 3.15 2.58 5.42
C ARG A 146 1.71 2.30 5.85
N TRP A 147 1.32 1.04 6.00
CA TRP A 147 -0.04 0.70 6.46
C TRP A 147 -0.29 1.11 7.91
N ALA A 148 0.73 1.07 8.77
CA ALA A 148 0.63 1.57 10.13
C ALA A 148 0.37 3.09 10.15
N LEU A 149 1.05 3.86 9.30
CA LEU A 149 0.81 5.30 9.16
C LEU A 149 -0.59 5.59 8.61
N ASP A 150 -1.05 4.85 7.61
CA ASP A 150 -2.40 5.01 7.06
C ASP A 150 -3.50 4.65 8.08
N ALA A 151 -3.31 3.59 8.87
CA ALA A 151 -4.21 3.25 9.97
C ALA A 151 -4.21 4.33 11.07
N THR A 152 -3.05 4.91 11.35
CA THR A 152 -2.92 6.03 12.31
C THR A 152 -3.66 7.28 11.84
N LYS A 153 -3.56 7.63 10.54
CA LYS A 153 -4.34 8.73 9.93
C LYS A 153 -5.86 8.52 10.05
N GLN A 154 -6.29 7.27 10.04
CA GLN A 154 -7.70 6.89 10.18
C GLN A 154 -8.14 6.73 11.64
N HIS A 155 -7.29 7.08 12.61
CA HIS A 155 -7.52 6.87 14.04
C HIS A 155 -7.79 5.40 14.42
N ASN A 156 -7.38 4.45 13.58
CA ASN A 156 -7.48 3.02 13.85
C ASN A 156 -6.18 2.52 14.50
N TYR A 157 -6.00 2.90 15.77
CA TYR A 157 -4.75 2.67 16.50
C TYR A 157 -4.49 1.20 16.80
N GLU A 158 -5.52 0.36 16.99
CA GLU A 158 -5.35 -1.09 17.16
C GLU A 158 -4.71 -1.71 15.91
N LYS A 159 -5.22 -1.36 14.73
CA LYS A 159 -4.67 -1.81 13.44
C LYS A 159 -3.27 -1.23 13.20
N ALA A 160 -3.04 0.03 13.56
CA ALA A 160 -1.72 0.65 13.46
C ALA A 160 -0.68 -0.11 14.29
N ILE A 161 -0.99 -0.45 15.55
CA ILE A 161 -0.11 -1.23 16.43
C ILE A 161 0.18 -2.61 15.84
N ALA A 162 -0.84 -3.30 15.32
CA ALA A 162 -0.65 -4.60 14.67
C ALA A 162 0.33 -4.51 13.48
N HIS A 163 0.24 -3.46 12.66
CA HIS A 163 1.18 -3.22 11.57
C HIS A 163 2.58 -2.85 12.08
N PHE A 164 2.73 -1.94 13.05
CA PHE A 164 4.04 -1.63 13.64
C PHE A 164 4.73 -2.87 14.25
N ASN A 165 3.97 -3.79 14.85
CA ASN A 165 4.52 -5.06 15.34
C ASN A 165 5.13 -5.89 14.20
N GLN A 166 4.50 -5.92 13.02
CA GLN A 166 5.03 -6.63 11.85
C GLN A 166 6.33 -5.98 11.32
N VAL A 167 6.44 -4.65 11.38
CA VAL A 167 7.69 -3.93 11.07
C VAL A 167 8.79 -4.38 12.02
N ILE A 168 8.53 -4.28 13.33
CA ILE A 168 9.53 -4.50 14.38
C ILE A 168 10.04 -5.95 14.42
N ILE A 169 9.15 -6.93 14.21
CA ILE A 169 9.53 -8.35 14.14
C ILE A 169 10.51 -8.62 13.00
N ARG A 170 10.40 -7.90 11.87
CA ARG A 170 11.24 -8.09 10.69
C ARG A 170 12.46 -7.18 10.65
N LYS A 171 12.35 -5.99 11.23
CA LYS A 171 13.38 -4.95 11.26
C LYS A 171 13.43 -4.30 12.63
N SER A 172 14.15 -4.95 13.54
CA SER A 172 14.18 -4.59 14.98
C SER A 172 14.87 -3.24 15.26
N ASP A 173 15.64 -2.71 14.31
CA ASP A 173 16.31 -1.41 14.37
C ASP A 173 15.48 -0.26 13.75
N HIS A 174 14.21 -0.50 13.41
CA HIS A 174 13.33 0.50 12.81
C HIS A 174 12.82 1.53 13.85
N ALA A 175 13.63 2.54 14.18
CA ALA A 175 13.34 3.55 15.19
C ALA A 175 11.96 4.22 15.06
N MET A 176 11.59 4.60 13.84
CA MET A 176 10.28 5.25 13.56
C MET A 176 9.09 4.33 13.83
N ALA A 177 9.24 3.00 13.73
CA ALA A 177 8.13 2.08 13.97
C ALA A 177 7.82 1.97 15.46
N TYR A 178 8.85 1.98 16.32
CA TYR A 178 8.67 2.10 17.76
C TYR A 178 8.06 3.45 18.12
N PHE A 179 8.54 4.55 17.54
CA PHE A 179 8.00 5.87 17.84
C PHE A 179 6.52 6.02 17.42
N GLY A 180 6.15 5.52 16.23
CA GLY A 180 4.78 5.45 15.77
C GLY A 180 3.88 4.57 16.65
N ARG A 181 4.39 3.40 17.06
CA ARG A 181 3.68 2.50 17.98
C ARG A 181 3.48 3.13 19.36
N ALA A 182 4.45 3.89 19.86
CA ALA A 182 4.35 4.63 21.11
C ALA A 182 3.18 5.62 21.08
N ILE A 183 3.05 6.39 19.99
CA ILE A 183 1.95 7.34 19.80
C ILE A 183 0.60 6.61 19.73
N ALA A 184 0.51 5.53 18.94
CA ALA A 184 -0.72 4.74 18.84
C ALA A 184 -1.14 4.12 20.19
N ARG A 185 -0.18 3.62 20.97
CA ARG A 185 -0.42 3.11 22.34
C ARG A 185 -0.93 4.20 23.28
N LEU A 186 -0.32 5.37 23.21
CA LEU A 186 -0.72 6.49 24.05
C LEU A 186 -2.16 6.94 23.77
N GLU A 187 -2.57 6.97 22.50
CA GLU A 187 -3.94 7.29 22.09
C GLU A 187 -4.96 6.25 22.58
N LEU A 188 -4.54 4.99 22.75
CA LEU A 188 -5.34 3.94 23.39
C LEU A 188 -5.24 3.95 24.94
N GLY A 189 -4.48 4.89 25.52
CA GLY A 189 -4.29 5.02 26.96
C GLY A 189 -3.21 4.11 27.57
N ASP A 190 -2.49 3.32 26.75
CA ASP A 190 -1.34 2.51 27.19
C ASP A 190 -0.09 3.38 27.37
N LYS A 191 -0.04 4.08 28.50
CA LYS A 191 1.06 5.00 28.85
C LYS A 191 2.38 4.28 29.08
N ASP A 192 2.36 3.11 29.72
CA ASP A 192 3.58 2.37 30.04
C ASP A 192 4.22 1.81 28.77
N GLY A 193 3.41 1.20 27.89
CA GLY A 193 3.87 0.72 26.60
C GLY A 193 4.32 1.85 25.67
N ALA A 194 3.69 3.03 25.76
CA ALA A 194 4.11 4.23 25.03
C ALA A 194 5.48 4.75 25.51
N VAL A 195 5.70 4.80 26.84
CA VAL A 195 7.00 5.20 27.40
C VAL A 195 8.09 4.23 26.98
N GLN A 196 7.86 2.92 27.11
CA GLN A 196 8.84 1.89 26.72
C GLN A 196 9.26 2.01 25.25
N ASP A 197 8.28 2.10 24.34
CA ASP A 197 8.57 2.23 22.91
C ASP A 197 9.28 3.55 22.58
N SER A 198 8.90 4.65 23.23
CA SER A 198 9.50 5.96 22.98
C SER A 198 10.94 6.07 23.51
N GLU A 199 11.24 5.47 24.66
CA GLU A 199 12.61 5.39 25.18
C GLU A 199 13.50 4.53 24.27
N PHE A 200 12.97 3.40 23.78
CA PHE A 200 13.71 2.55 22.84
C PHE A 200 13.93 3.25 21.49
N ALA A 201 12.89 3.92 20.95
CA ALA A 201 13.00 4.73 19.75
C ALA A 201 14.07 5.83 19.89
N SER A 202 14.10 6.55 21.02
CA SER A 202 15.11 7.58 21.29
C SER A 202 16.54 7.02 21.26
N THR A 203 16.73 5.83 21.82
CA THR A 203 18.02 5.12 21.81
C THR A 203 18.44 4.80 20.37
N LEU A 204 17.54 4.22 19.57
CA LEU A 204 17.82 3.89 18.17
C LEU A 204 18.09 5.14 17.33
N PHE A 205 17.30 6.21 17.49
CA PHE A 205 17.52 7.48 16.79
C PHE A 205 18.89 8.07 17.11
N SER A 206 19.33 7.99 18.36
CA SER A 206 20.66 8.47 18.77
C SER A 206 21.77 7.67 18.10
N GLN A 207 21.65 6.34 18.04
CA GLN A 207 22.59 5.46 17.35
C GLN A 207 22.64 5.71 15.83
N GLN A 208 21.50 6.11 15.25
CA GLN A 208 21.36 6.43 13.82
C GLN A 208 21.73 7.89 13.48
N GLY A 209 22.21 8.67 14.45
CA GLY A 209 22.57 10.08 14.24
C GLY A 209 21.38 11.03 14.06
N GLN A 210 20.16 10.57 14.31
CA GLN A 210 18.91 11.34 14.16
C GLN A 210 18.57 12.10 15.45
N LYS A 211 19.41 13.07 15.83
CA LYS A 211 19.30 13.81 17.10
C LYS A 211 17.93 14.44 17.34
N GLU A 212 17.36 15.07 16.32
CA GLU A 212 16.04 15.72 16.41
C GLU A 212 14.92 14.72 16.74
N ASN A 213 14.95 13.54 16.11
CA ASN A 213 13.98 12.47 16.37
C ASN A 213 14.18 11.87 17.77
N ALA A 214 15.44 11.74 18.21
CA ALA A 214 15.74 11.29 19.57
C ALA A 214 15.20 12.24 20.64
N GLU A 215 15.32 13.56 20.42
CA GLU A 215 14.76 14.60 21.29
C GLU A 215 13.23 14.59 21.28
N ALA A 216 12.60 14.41 20.12
CA ALA A 216 11.15 14.30 20.00
C ALA A 216 10.62 13.10 20.82
N ALA A 217 11.27 11.95 20.72
CA ALA A 217 10.94 10.76 21.51
C ALA A 217 11.12 10.98 23.02
N GLN A 218 12.15 11.72 23.45
CA GLN A 218 12.32 12.08 24.87
C GLN A 218 11.25 13.06 25.35
N LYS A 219 10.89 14.05 24.53
CA LYS A 219 9.81 15.00 24.84
C LYS A 219 8.48 14.29 25.06
N LEU A 220 8.18 13.25 24.27
CA LEU A 220 7.00 12.40 24.48
C LEU A 220 7.05 11.72 25.85
N VAL A 221 8.16 11.08 26.21
CA VAL A 221 8.35 10.44 27.53
C VAL A 221 8.15 11.43 28.67
N GLN A 222 8.76 12.62 28.58
CA GLN A 222 8.62 13.66 29.60
C GLN A 222 7.18 14.14 29.73
N SER A 223 6.47 14.30 28.62
CA SER A 223 5.07 14.73 28.63
C SER A 223 4.14 13.69 29.26
N ILE A 224 4.44 12.40 29.10
CA ILE A 224 3.68 11.31 29.73
C ILE A 224 3.98 11.24 31.24
N LYS A 225 5.27 11.29 31.63
CA LYS A 225 5.69 11.17 33.05
C LYS A 225 5.36 12.41 33.87
N ASN A 226 5.50 13.59 33.28
CA ASN A 226 5.32 14.89 33.90
C ASN A 226 4.31 15.72 33.09
N PRO A 227 3.00 15.41 33.18
CA PRO A 227 1.99 16.14 32.43
C PRO A 227 2.00 17.63 32.82
N PRO A 228 1.88 18.57 31.87
CA PRO A 228 1.87 20.00 32.16
C PRO A 228 0.76 20.39 33.14
N LYS A 229 1.07 21.29 34.08
CA LYS A 229 0.07 21.82 35.02
C LYS A 229 -0.98 22.64 34.26
N GLU A 230 -2.23 22.23 34.34
CA GLU A 230 -3.38 22.87 33.69
C GLU A 230 -3.54 24.34 34.10
N ARG A 231 -3.86 25.22 33.15
CA ARG A 231 -4.48 26.52 33.47
C ARG A 231 -5.97 26.26 33.65
N LYS A 232 -6.49 26.54 34.85
CA LYS A 232 -7.92 26.41 35.23
C LYS A 232 -8.81 27.41 34.46
N GLU A 233 -9.03 27.24 33.17
CA GLU A 233 -10.18 27.86 32.50
C GLU A 233 -10.78 26.88 31.49
N SER A 234 -12.07 26.56 31.68
CA SER A 234 -12.95 25.86 30.74
C SER A 234 -12.70 24.36 30.48
N ASN A 235 -13.32 23.51 31.32
CA ASN A 235 -13.99 22.24 30.94
C ASN A 235 -13.32 21.29 29.91
N GLY A 236 -12.00 21.06 30.01
CA GLY A 236 -11.28 20.11 29.16
C GLY A 236 -10.00 19.59 29.81
N GLY A 237 -10.14 18.74 30.83
CA GLY A 237 -9.03 18.24 31.67
C GLY A 237 -7.96 17.46 30.91
N LEU A 238 -6.74 17.45 31.47
CA LEU A 238 -5.49 16.67 31.30
C LEU A 238 -5.13 16.17 29.89
N GLY A 239 -6.11 15.63 29.17
CA GLY A 239 -6.03 15.23 27.77
C GLY A 239 -5.62 16.37 26.84
N GLN A 240 -6.13 17.60 26.95
CA GLN A 240 -5.89 18.63 25.92
C GLN A 240 -4.41 18.99 25.69
N SER A 241 -3.60 19.05 26.75
CA SER A 241 -2.17 19.37 26.61
C SER A 241 -1.33 18.18 26.14
N LEU A 242 -1.76 16.95 26.44
CA LEU A 242 -1.12 15.75 25.92
C LEU A 242 -1.50 15.56 24.44
N ILE A 243 -2.76 15.82 24.10
CA ILE A 243 -3.31 15.81 22.73
C ILE A 243 -2.55 16.78 21.83
N SER A 244 -2.18 17.98 22.31
CA SER A 244 -1.43 18.93 21.48
C SER A 244 0.00 18.47 21.18
N VAL A 245 0.68 17.88 22.16
CA VAL A 245 2.02 17.28 21.97
C VAL A 245 1.94 16.10 21.01
N VAL A 246 0.99 15.20 21.23
CA VAL A 246 0.80 14.01 20.38
C VAL A 246 0.39 14.41 18.97
N GLY A 247 -0.51 15.38 18.80
CA GLY A 247 -0.92 15.89 17.50
C GLY A 247 0.24 16.51 16.71
N GLY A 248 1.12 17.28 17.35
CA GLY A 248 2.33 17.82 16.71
C GLY A 248 3.34 16.73 16.32
N LEU A 249 3.54 15.72 17.17
CA LEU A 249 4.42 14.59 16.89
C LEU A 249 3.84 13.66 15.81
N LEU A 250 2.52 13.53 15.75
CA LEU A 250 1.84 12.78 14.70
C LEU A 250 2.04 13.46 13.35
N GLN A 251 2.01 14.79 13.27
CA GLN A 251 2.36 15.49 12.03
C GLN A 251 3.80 15.21 11.59
N LEU A 252 4.75 15.14 12.52
CA LEU A 252 6.14 14.77 12.22
C LEU A 252 6.28 13.35 11.65
N LEU A 253 5.44 12.40 12.09
CA LEU A 253 5.40 11.04 11.54
C LEU A 253 4.79 10.97 10.14
N LEU A 254 3.81 11.83 9.84
CA LEU A 254 2.97 11.71 8.64
C LEU A 254 3.45 12.54 7.45
N PHE A 255 4.31 13.55 7.67
CA PHE A 255 4.73 14.53 6.66
C PHE A 255 6.26 14.59 6.43
N ARG A 256 7.00 13.54 6.80
CA ARG A 256 8.44 13.40 6.52
C ARG A 256 8.73 12.30 5.51
#